data_AF-A0A1V1NTC2-F1
#
_entry.id   AF-A0A1V1NTC2-F1
#
_cell.length_a   1.000
_cell.length_b   1.000
_cell.length_c   1.000
_cell.angle_alpha   90.00
_cell.angle_beta   90.00
_cell.angle_gamma   90.00
#
_symmetry.space_group_name_H-M   'P 1'
#
loop_
_entity.id
_entity.type
_entity.pdbx_description
1 polymer ?
#
loop_
_entity_poly.entity_id
_entity_poly.type
_entity_poly.pdbx_seq_one_letter_code
_entity_poly.pdbx_strand_id
1 'polypeptide(L)'
;MKIIDITSPIKPVEIKTVDTPGYAVGLAVDQHHIFIADYFEGIVIVDISNPENPGYVATIQLSGVTLDVALERNYLYCANGSNGLHIYDIKSSEHPEKSCVYSN
;
A
#
# COMPACT_ATOMS: atom_id res chain seq x y z
N MET A 1 -3.78 6.26 -8.27
CA MET A 1 -4.21 4.84 -8.33
C MET A 1 -5.52 4.72 -9.11
N LYS A 2 -5.71 3.64 -9.87
CA LYS A 2 -6.98 3.33 -10.56
C LYS A 2 -7.58 2.03 -10.03
N ILE A 3 -8.89 2.03 -9.82
CA ILE A 3 -9.70 0.84 -9.52
C ILE A 3 -10.41 0.46 -10.80
N ILE A 4 -10.17 -0.76 -11.28
CA ILE A 4 -10.65 -1.26 -12.56
C ILE A 4 -11.40 -2.57 -12.30
N ASP A 5 -12.66 -2.63 -12.73
CA ASP A 5 -13.42 -3.88 -12.79
C ASP A 5 -12.91 -4.73 -13.97
N ILE A 6 -12.47 -5.94 -13.65
CA ILE A 6 -11.98 -6.93 -14.61
C ILE A 6 -12.89 -8.17 -14.71
N THR A 7 -14.13 -8.09 -14.23
CA THR A 7 -15.14 -9.16 -14.33
C THR A 7 -15.28 -9.65 -15.77
N SER A 8 -15.12 -8.75 -16.74
CA SER A 8 -14.87 -9.10 -18.14
C SER A 8 -13.42 -8.74 -18.52
N PRO A 9 -12.51 -9.72 -18.62
CA PRO A 9 -11.11 -9.46 -18.96
C PRO A 9 -10.90 -8.82 -20.35
N ILE A 10 -11.83 -9.08 -21.27
CA ILE A 10 -11.81 -8.50 -22.63
C ILE A 10 -12.41 -7.08 -22.69
N LYS A 11 -13.08 -6.64 -21.63
CA LYS A 11 -13.67 -5.31 -21.52
C LYS A 11 -13.58 -4.79 -20.07
N PRO A 12 -12.38 -4.43 -19.60
CA PRO A 12 -12.22 -3.81 -18.29
C PRO A 12 -12.94 -2.46 -18.23
N VAL A 13 -13.49 -2.13 -17.06
CA VAL A 13 -14.19 -0.87 -16.81
C VAL A 13 -13.50 -0.13 -15.66
N GLU A 14 -13.13 1.14 -15.87
CA GLU A 14 -12.64 1.97 -14.78
C GLU A 14 -13.80 2.31 -13.84
N ILE A 15 -13.68 1.93 -12.57
CA ILE A 15 -14.63 2.27 -11.50
C ILE A 15 -14.29 3.66 -10.94
N LYS A 16 -13.02 3.85 -10.56
CA LYS A 16 -12.57 5.04 -9.85
C LYS A 16 -11.10 5.34 -10.09
N THR A 17 -10.77 6.61 -10.11
CA THR A 17 -9.40 7.10 -9.93
C THR A 17 -9.29 7.77 -8.56
N VAL A 18 -8.24 7.41 -7.82
CA VAL A 18 -7.90 7.94 -6.49
C VAL A 18 -6.50 8.52 -6.55
N ASP A 19 -6.35 9.79 -6.22
CA ASP A 19 -5.04 10.42 -6.13
C ASP A 19 -4.35 9.97 -4.84
N THR A 20 -3.09 9.56 -4.97
CA THR A 20 -2.19 9.37 -3.82
C THR A 20 -1.36 10.64 -3.66
N PRO A 21 -0.96 11.01 -2.42
CA PRO A 21 -0.19 12.22 -2.18
C PRO A 21 1.13 12.31 -2.96
N GLY A 22 1.77 11.17 -3.23
CA GLY A 22 3.07 11.06 -3.90
C GLY A 22 3.04 10.32 -5.23
N TYR A 23 4.14 9.61 -5.50
CA TYR A 23 4.29 8.79 -6.69
C TYR A 23 4.09 7.31 -6.33
N ALA A 24 2.90 6.77 -6.61
CA ALA A 24 2.62 5.36 -6.40
C ALA A 24 3.48 4.49 -7.34
N VAL A 25 4.41 3.71 -6.77
CA VAL A 25 5.39 2.89 -7.51
C VAL A 25 5.24 1.39 -7.27
N GLY A 26 4.57 0.99 -6.19
CA GLY A 26 4.30 -0.41 -5.84
C GLY A 26 3.02 -0.51 -5.02
N LEU A 27 2.36 -1.66 -5.06
CA LEU A 27 1.19 -1.91 -4.24
C LEU A 27 1.07 -3.39 -3.84
N ALA A 28 0.51 -3.61 -2.67
CA ALA A 28 0.06 -4.91 -2.21
C ALA A 28 -1.35 -4.77 -1.65
N VAL A 29 -2.14 -5.83 -1.75
CA VAL A 29 -3.57 -5.80 -1.41
C VAL A 29 -3.92 -6.98 -0.49
N ASP A 30 -4.66 -6.70 0.56
CA ASP A 30 -5.36 -7.71 1.35
C ASP A 30 -6.86 -7.75 0.99
N GLN A 31 -7.71 -8.35 1.81
CA GLN A 31 -9.15 -8.43 1.51
C GLN A 31 -9.86 -7.06 1.48
N HIS A 32 -9.34 -6.08 2.22
CA HIS A 32 -10.01 -4.81 2.51
C HIS A 32 -9.13 -3.59 2.27
N HIS A 33 -7.80 -3.73 2.20
CA HIS A 33 -6.88 -2.62 2.13
C HIS A 33 -5.88 -2.77 0.99
N ILE A 34 -5.53 -1.64 0.40
CA ILE A 34 -4.38 -1.49 -0.48
C ILE A 34 -3.29 -0.74 0.30
N PHE A 35 -2.10 -1.32 0.32
CA PHE A 35 -0.87 -0.71 0.80
C PHE A 35 -0.09 -0.24 -0.42
N ILE A 36 0.21 1.05 -0.48
CA ILE A 36 0.80 1.70 -1.65
C ILE A 36 2.16 2.25 -1.26
N ALA A 37 3.22 1.78 -1.91
CA ALA A 37 4.51 2.44 -1.90
C ALA A 37 4.39 3.77 -2.66
N ASP A 38 4.32 4.89 -1.93
CA ASP A 38 4.05 6.22 -2.48
C ASP A 38 5.32 7.10 -2.48
N TYR A 39 6.45 6.46 -2.79
CA TYR A 39 7.76 7.07 -2.93
C TYR A 39 8.23 7.84 -1.68
N PHE A 40 8.24 9.18 -1.70
CA PHE A 40 8.66 10.02 -0.57
C PHE A 40 7.63 10.09 0.55
N GLU A 41 6.38 9.75 0.27
CA GLU A 41 5.29 9.79 1.26
C GLU A 41 5.27 8.54 2.15
N GLY A 42 6.10 7.55 1.84
CA GLY A 42 6.17 6.30 2.59
C GLY A 42 5.18 5.26 2.07
N ILE A 43 4.39 4.68 2.97
CA ILE A 43 3.33 3.73 2.61
C ILE A 43 1.97 4.35 2.91
N VAL A 44 1.14 4.49 1.88
CA VAL A 44 -0.25 4.95 2.01
C VAL A 44 -1.18 3.75 2.09
N ILE A 45 -2.12 3.77 3.02
CA ILE A 45 -3.09 2.70 3.26
C ILE A 45 -4.47 3.22 2.88
N VAL A 46 -5.16 2.48 2.01
CA VAL A 46 -6.48 2.82 1.49
C VAL A 46 -7.43 1.65 1.76
N ASP A 47 -8.56 1.91 2.40
CA ASP A 47 -9.68 0.98 2.51
C ASP A 47 -10.41 0.91 1.17
N ILE A 48 -10.60 -0.32 0.69
CA ILE A 48 -11.28 -0.69 -0.55
C ILE A 48 -12.44 -1.64 -0.31
N SER A 49 -12.93 -1.76 0.94
CA SER A 49 -14.10 -2.57 1.29
C SER A 49 -15.34 -2.19 0.48
N ASN A 50 -15.42 -0.94 0.03
CA ASN A 50 -16.32 -0.50 -1.03
C ASN A 50 -15.51 0.07 -2.22
N PRO A 51 -15.34 -0.68 -3.33
CA PRO A 51 -14.55 -0.24 -4.49
C PRO A 51 -15.05 1.05 -5.15
N GLU A 52 -16.33 1.39 -5.00
CA GLU A 52 -16.93 2.62 -5.52
C GLU A 52 -16.58 3.86 -4.66
N ASN A 53 -16.23 3.63 -3.39
CA ASN A 53 -15.91 4.67 -2.42
C ASN A 53 -14.69 4.28 -1.57
N PRO A 54 -13.49 4.17 -2.18
CA PRO A 54 -12.26 3.91 -1.45
C PRO A 54 -11.94 5.07 -0.51
N GLY A 55 -11.41 4.76 0.68
CA GLY A 55 -11.12 5.74 1.74
C GLY A 55 -9.67 5.69 2.19
N TYR A 56 -9.05 6.86 2.37
CA TYR A 56 -7.74 6.93 3.03
C TYR A 56 -7.86 6.48 4.49
N VAL A 57 -6.95 5.60 4.92
CA VAL A 57 -6.88 5.09 6.30
C VAL A 57 -5.74 5.76 7.05
N ALA A 58 -4.51 5.58 6.56
CA ALA A 58 -3.30 6.05 7.24
C ALA A 58 -2.11 6.15 6.28
N THR A 59 -1.06 6.81 6.75
CA THR A 59 0.26 6.83 6.11
C THR A 59 1.31 6.38 7.11
N ILE A 60 2.11 5.38 6.73
CA ILE A 60 3.32 5.02 7.45
C ILE A 60 4.46 5.87 6.87
N GLN A 61 4.80 6.93 7.57
CA GLN A 61 5.93 7.77 7.18
C GLN A 61 7.25 7.04 7.38
N LEU A 62 8.06 7.03 6.33
CA LEU A 62 9.37 6.42 6.27
C LEU A 62 10.38 7.49 5.86
N SER A 63 11.52 7.55 6.55
CA SER A 63 12.65 8.30 6.02
C SER A 63 13.13 7.59 4.75
N GLY A 64 13.39 8.33 3.66
CA GLY A 64 13.92 7.78 2.42
C GLY A 64 12.88 7.61 1.32
N VAL A 65 13.08 6.59 0.49
CA VAL A 65 12.25 6.32 -0.69
C VAL A 65 11.67 4.93 -0.57
N THR A 66 10.34 4.84 -0.58
CA THR A 66 9.62 3.57 -0.58
C THR A 66 9.40 3.10 -2.01
N LEU A 67 10.04 1.98 -2.37
CA LEU A 67 10.12 1.51 -3.75
C LEU A 67 9.11 0.41 -4.07
N ASP A 68 8.84 -0.46 -3.11
CA ASP A 68 7.89 -1.56 -3.28
C ASP A 68 7.39 -2.07 -1.92
N VAL A 69 6.23 -2.73 -1.94
CA VAL A 69 5.61 -3.35 -0.79
C VAL A 69 5.10 -4.75 -1.12
N ALA A 70 5.21 -5.67 -0.15
CA ALA A 70 4.69 -7.02 -0.27
C ALA A 70 4.01 -7.45 1.03
N LEU A 71 3.01 -8.32 0.93
CA LEU A 71 2.28 -8.86 2.07
C LEU A 71 2.55 -10.35 2.24
N GLU A 72 2.76 -10.76 3.49
CA GLU A 72 2.71 -12.17 3.88
C GLU A 72 2.01 -12.30 5.24
N ARG A 73 0.87 -12.99 5.27
CA ARG A 73 0.04 -13.15 6.47
C ARG A 73 -0.32 -11.79 7.06
N ASN A 74 0.24 -11.45 8.22
CA ASN A 74 0.00 -10.20 8.94
C ASN A 74 1.22 -9.27 8.87
N TYR A 75 2.13 -9.50 7.93
CA TYR A 75 3.33 -8.69 7.79
C TYR A 75 3.33 -7.96 6.45
N LEU A 76 3.61 -6.66 6.53
CA LEU A 76 3.89 -5.80 5.41
C LEU A 76 5.40 -5.57 5.33
N TYR A 77 5.98 -6.00 4.22
CA TYR A 77 7.38 -5.81 3.88
C TYR A 77 7.51 -4.61 2.97
N CYS A 78 8.50 -3.76 3.23
CA CYS A 78 8.71 -2.51 2.53
C CYS A 78 10.18 -2.34 2.15
N ALA A 79 10.46 -2.22 0.85
CA ALA A 79 11.79 -1.87 0.36
C ALA A 79 11.98 -0.35 0.42
N ASN A 80 12.74 0.13 1.42
CA ASN A 80 12.97 1.55 1.68
C ASN A 80 14.35 2.01 1.19
N GLY A 81 14.64 1.78 -0.09
CA GLY A 81 15.88 2.23 -0.74
C GLY A 81 17.16 1.90 0.06
N SER A 82 17.97 2.91 0.35
CA SER A 82 19.21 2.77 1.14
C SER A 82 18.97 2.43 2.62
N ASN A 83 17.75 2.58 3.12
CA ASN A 83 17.38 2.30 4.51
C ASN A 83 16.95 0.85 4.73
N GLY A 84 17.07 0.01 3.70
CA GLY A 84 16.88 -1.44 3.79
C GLY A 84 15.41 -1.88 3.80
N LEU A 85 15.17 -3.07 4.36
CA LEU A 85 13.86 -3.70 4.45
C LEU A 85 13.20 -3.36 5.79
N HIS A 86 12.03 -2.73 5.72
CA HIS A 86 11.19 -2.44 6.90
C HIS A 86 10.04 -3.43 6.93
N ILE A 87 9.71 -3.95 8.11
CA ILE A 87 8.63 -4.91 8.29
C ILE A 87 7.68 -4.39 9.37
N TYR A 88 6.40 -4.38 9.04
CA TYR A 88 5.31 -3.92 9.90
C TYR A 88 4.35 -5.08 10.20
N ASP A 89 3.94 -5.22 11.45
CA ASP A 89 2.79 -6.04 11.82
C ASP A 89 1.52 -5.24 11.49
N ILE A 90 0.67 -5.80 10.65
CA ILE A 90 -0.58 -5.21 10.15
C ILE A 90 -1.81 -5.99 10.64
N LYS A 91 -1.74 -6.69 11.78
CA LYS A 91 -2.92 -7.30 12.42
C LYS A 91 -4.09 -6.32 12.57
N SER A 92 -3.77 -5.06 12.85
CA SER A 92 -4.67 -3.94 12.63
C SER A 92 -4.10 -3.11 11.48
N SER A 93 -4.69 -3.24 10.29
CA SER A 93 -4.31 -2.45 9.11
C SER A 93 -4.50 -0.94 9.33
N GLU A 94 -5.40 -0.56 10.23
CA GLU A 94 -5.63 0.82 10.67
C GLU A 94 -4.55 1.33 11.63
N HIS A 95 -3.83 0.42 12.31
CA HIS A 95 -2.75 0.75 13.25
C HIS A 95 -1.52 -0.16 13.04
N PRO A 96 -0.82 -0.03 11.90
CA PRO A 96 0.38 -0.82 11.65
C PRO A 96 1.48 -0.49 12.66
N GLU A 97 2.03 -1.52 13.29
CA GLU A 97 3.14 -1.37 14.23
C GLU A 97 4.45 -1.84 13.59
N LYS A 98 5.53 -1.07 13.78
CA LYS A 98 6.84 -1.44 13.27
C LYS A 98 7.35 -2.69 13.99
N SER A 99 7.52 -3.79 13.25
CA SER A 99 8.02 -5.05 13.80
C SER A 99 9.55 -5.10 13.82
N CYS A 100 10.22 -4.79 12.71
CA CYS A 100 11.68 -4.79 12.63
C CYS A 100 12.23 -4.04 11.38
N VAL A 101 13.55 -3.81 11.36
CA VAL A 101 14.30 -3.26 10.22
C VAL A 101 15.54 -4.10 9.97
N TYR A 102 15.79 -4.43 8.70
CA TYR A 102 17.05 -5.00 8.24
C TYR A 102 17.73 -3.97 7.33
N SER A 103 18.84 -3.40 7.80
CA SER A 103 19.71 -2.54 7.02
C SER A 103 21.05 -3.24 6.77
N ASN A 104 21.64 -3.00 5.61
CA ASN A 104 23.02 -3.40 5.32
C ASN A 104 24.02 -2.56 6.12
#